data_AF-A0A9Q1MYL5-F1
#
_entry.id   AF-A0A9Q1MYL5-F1
#
_cell.length_a   1.000
_cell.length_b   1.000
_cell.length_c   1.000
_cell.angle_alpha   90.00
_cell.angle_beta   90.00
_cell.angle_gamma   90.00
#
_symmetry.space_group_name_H-M   'P 1'
#
loop_
_entity.id
_entity.type
_entity.pdbx_description
1 polymer ?
#
loop_
_entity_poly.entity_id
_entity_poly.type
_entity_poly.pdbx_seq_one_letter_code
_entity_poly.pdbx_strand_id
1 'polypeptide(L)'
;MEDYGSSDEDVITRESLLVAQREDLRRVMDLLSLREHHARTLLIHYRWDVERLLAVLVEKGRTCLFAEAGVPVLEEVDFGSSVSSSNVICDICIEEAAGSEVTKMDCGHCFCNGCWTDHFIVKIKEGQSKRIRRFHRIGSVIRFWDFR
;
A
#
# COMPACT_ATOMS: atom_id res chain seq x y z
N MET A 1 -50.11 -14.74 -11.96
CA MET A 1 -49.22 -15.79 -11.45
C MET A 1 -47.83 -15.40 -11.92
N GLU A 2 -47.13 -14.73 -11.02
CA GLU A 2 -45.71 -14.31 -10.94
C GLU A 2 -44.86 -14.22 -12.22
N ASP A 3 -44.47 -12.96 -12.51
CA ASP A 3 -43.44 -12.54 -13.47
C ASP A 3 -42.06 -12.79 -12.85
N TYR A 4 -41.33 -13.76 -13.39
CA TYR A 4 -40.00 -14.17 -12.90
C TYR A 4 -38.96 -13.18 -13.44
N GLY A 5 -38.59 -12.23 -12.59
CA GLY A 5 -37.59 -11.20 -12.88
C GLY A 5 -36.28 -11.82 -13.39
N SER A 6 -35.92 -11.47 -14.63
CA SER A 6 -34.62 -11.73 -15.22
C SER A 6 -33.56 -10.98 -14.41
N SER A 7 -32.81 -11.69 -13.59
CA SER A 7 -31.61 -11.16 -12.95
C SER A 7 -30.53 -10.98 -14.01
N ASP A 8 -30.30 -9.74 -14.45
CA ASP A 8 -29.15 -9.35 -15.26
C ASP A 8 -27.87 -9.60 -14.43
N GLU A 9 -27.13 -10.65 -14.79
CA GLU A 9 -25.79 -10.88 -14.27
C GLU A 9 -24.78 -10.17 -15.18
N ASP A 10 -24.35 -8.97 -14.77
CA ASP A 10 -23.28 -8.24 -15.48
C ASP A 10 -21.92 -8.90 -15.21
N VAL A 11 -21.33 -9.49 -16.26
CA VAL A 11 -19.98 -10.07 -16.21
C VAL A 11 -18.94 -8.96 -16.36
N ILE A 12 -18.27 -8.62 -15.26
CA ILE A 12 -17.17 -7.65 -15.25
C ILE A 12 -15.87 -8.33 -15.70
N THR A 13 -15.24 -7.79 -16.75
CA THR A 13 -13.93 -8.28 -17.21
C THR A 13 -12.81 -7.80 -16.30
N ARG A 14 -11.68 -8.52 -16.32
CA ARG A 14 -10.49 -8.12 -15.55
C ARG A 14 -10.01 -6.73 -15.98
N GLU A 15 -10.08 -6.44 -17.27
CA GLU A 15 -9.63 -5.19 -17.87
C GLU A 15 -10.50 -4.02 -17.39
N SER A 16 -11.83 -4.18 -17.38
CA SER A 16 -12.73 -3.13 -16.91
C SER A 16 -12.56 -2.86 -15.42
N LEU A 17 -12.36 -3.91 -14.60
CA LEU A 17 -12.05 -3.75 -13.18
C LEU A 17 -10.75 -2.98 -12.94
N LEU A 18 -9.69 -3.27 -13.72
CA LEU A 18 -8.41 -2.55 -13.59
C LEU A 18 -8.51 -1.09 -14.04
N VAL A 19 -9.35 -0.79 -15.03
CA VAL A 19 -9.64 0.58 -15.46
C VAL A 19 -10.37 1.33 -14.34
N ALA A 20 -11.46 0.78 -13.82
CA ALA A 20 -12.22 1.38 -12.72
C ALA A 20 -11.35 1.64 -11.48
N GLN A 21 -10.53 0.67 -11.07
CA GLN A 21 -9.60 0.85 -9.95
C GLN A 21 -8.59 1.98 -10.19
N ARG A 22 -8.15 2.17 -11.44
CA ARG A 22 -7.19 3.23 -11.78
C ARG A 22 -7.84 4.61 -11.76
N GLU A 23 -9.10 4.70 -12.20
CA GLU A 23 -9.88 5.93 -12.17
C GLU A 23 -10.17 6.38 -10.75
N ASP A 24 -10.63 5.47 -9.88
CA ASP A 24 -10.85 5.75 -8.46
C ASP A 24 -9.55 6.18 -7.76
N LEU A 25 -8.44 5.51 -8.09
CA LEU A 25 -7.13 5.85 -7.56
C LEU A 25 -6.71 7.27 -7.95
N ARG A 26 -6.83 7.63 -9.23
CA ARG A 26 -6.54 8.98 -9.72
C ARG A 26 -7.43 10.02 -9.07
N ARG A 27 -8.73 9.75 -8.99
CA ARG A 27 -9.71 10.66 -8.37
C ARG A 27 -9.33 10.98 -6.91
N VAL A 28 -8.96 9.97 -6.11
CA VAL A 28 -8.54 10.18 -4.72
C VAL A 28 -7.19 10.91 -4.64
N MET A 29 -6.24 10.59 -5.53
CA MET A 29 -4.96 11.29 -5.62
C MET A 29 -5.17 12.78 -5.89
N ASP A 30 -6.01 13.14 -6.85
CA ASP A 30 -6.25 14.52 -7.25
C ASP A 30 -7.00 15.30 -6.17
N LEU A 31 -8.09 14.73 -5.64
CA LEU A 31 -8.92 15.37 -4.60
C LEU A 31 -8.17 15.62 -3.30
N LEU A 32 -7.25 14.71 -2.95
CA LEU A 32 -6.51 14.80 -1.70
C LEU A 32 -5.07 15.27 -1.89
N SER A 33 -4.61 15.51 -3.11
CA SER A 33 -3.22 15.82 -3.44
C SER A 33 -2.24 14.83 -2.79
N LEU A 34 -2.51 13.54 -3.00
CA LEU A 34 -1.75 12.44 -2.39
C LEU A 34 -0.91 11.69 -3.41
N ARG A 35 0.22 11.15 -2.96
CA ARG A 35 0.96 10.13 -3.71
C ARG A 35 0.15 8.83 -3.81
N GLU A 36 0.38 8.08 -4.88
CA GLU A 36 -0.38 6.87 -5.24
C GLU A 36 -0.53 5.88 -4.07
N HIS A 37 0.55 5.61 -3.33
CA HIS A 37 0.54 4.66 -2.21
C HIS A 37 -0.37 5.09 -1.05
N HIS A 38 -0.48 6.39 -0.77
CA HIS A 38 -1.40 6.91 0.25
C HIS A 38 -2.85 6.82 -0.21
N ALA A 39 -3.14 7.24 -1.45
CA ALA A 39 -4.48 7.12 -2.03
C ALA A 39 -4.95 5.66 -2.05
N ARG A 40 -4.08 4.74 -2.46
CA ARG A 40 -4.36 3.29 -2.47
C ARG A 40 -4.60 2.75 -1.06
N THR A 41 -3.83 3.20 -0.07
CA THR A 41 -4.02 2.80 1.33
C THR A 41 -5.40 3.23 1.84
N LEU A 42 -5.83 4.44 1.52
CA LEU A 42 -7.17 4.94 1.87
C LEU A 42 -8.25 4.10 1.19
N LEU A 43 -8.14 3.89 -0.13
CA LEU A 43 -9.10 3.08 -0.88
C LEU A 43 -9.20 1.66 -0.30
N ILE A 44 -8.10 1.01 0.04
CA ILE A 44 -8.13 -0.33 0.67
C ILE A 44 -8.78 -0.29 2.05
N HIS A 45 -8.49 0.71 2.88
CA HIS A 45 -9.08 0.86 4.22
C HIS A 45 -10.60 1.02 4.14
N TYR A 46 -11.06 1.84 3.19
CA TYR A 46 -12.48 2.07 2.91
C TYR A 46 -13.08 1.04 1.94
N ARG A 47 -12.38 -0.06 1.65
CA ARG A 47 -12.85 -1.17 0.80
C ARG A 47 -13.29 -0.75 -0.61
N TRP A 48 -12.62 0.24 -1.18
CA TRP A 48 -12.93 0.86 -2.48
C TRP A 48 -14.28 1.58 -2.52
N ASP A 49 -14.86 1.90 -1.37
CA ASP A 49 -16.04 2.76 -1.26
C ASP A 49 -15.60 4.24 -1.22
N VAL A 50 -15.54 4.85 -2.40
CA VAL A 50 -15.11 6.25 -2.57
C VAL A 50 -16.10 7.21 -1.89
N GLU A 51 -17.40 6.91 -1.95
CA GLU A 51 -18.43 7.77 -1.36
C GLU A 51 -18.32 7.80 0.16
N ARG A 52 -18.10 6.65 0.80
CA ARG A 52 -17.84 6.58 2.25
C ARG A 52 -16.54 7.30 2.64
N LEU A 53 -15.49 7.19 1.83
CA LEU A 53 -14.23 7.92 2.08
C LEU A 53 -14.48 9.44 2.05
N LEU A 54 -15.21 9.93 1.06
CA LEU A 54 -15.53 11.35 0.92
C LEU A 54 -16.47 11.85 2.03
N ALA A 55 -17.44 11.05 2.46
CA ALA A 55 -18.28 11.37 3.60
C ALA A 55 -17.45 11.59 4.88
N VAL A 56 -16.53 10.67 5.20
CA VAL A 56 -15.64 10.83 6.37
C VAL A 56 -14.71 12.03 6.22
N LEU A 57 -14.21 12.30 5.00
CA LEU A 57 -13.41 13.49 4.72
C LEU A 57 -14.16 14.78 5.06
N VAL A 58 -15.44 14.89 4.68
CA VAL A 58 -16.27 16.07 4.93
C VAL A 58 -16.65 16.19 6.40
N GLU A 59 -17.01 15.07 7.05
CA GLU A 59 -17.48 15.07 8.44
C GLU A 59 -16.36 15.27 9.46
N LYS A 60 -15.22 14.57 9.29
CA LYS A 60 -14.14 14.50 10.29
C LYS A 60 -12.84 15.18 9.85
N GLY A 61 -12.73 15.54 8.58
CA GLY A 61 -11.53 16.16 8.02
C GLY A 61 -10.38 15.19 7.72
N ARG A 62 -9.36 15.74 7.03
CA ARG A 62 -8.21 14.99 6.48
C ARG A 62 -7.37 14.29 7.55
N THR A 63 -7.12 14.96 8.67
CA THR A 63 -6.26 14.42 9.74
C THR A 63 -6.84 13.14 10.34
N CYS A 64 -8.15 13.11 10.58
CA CYS A 64 -8.84 11.93 11.09
C CYS A 64 -8.83 10.79 10.05
N LEU A 65 -9.15 11.13 8.79
CA LEU A 65 -9.13 10.19 7.67
C LEU A 65 -7.77 9.47 7.56
N PHE A 66 -6.67 10.22 7.65
CA PHE A 66 -5.31 9.68 7.53
C PHE A 66 -4.91 8.85 8.75
N ALA A 67 -5.23 9.33 9.96
CA ALA A 67 -4.96 8.59 11.19
C ALA A 67 -5.67 7.24 11.24
N GLU A 68 -6.96 7.18 10.87
CA GLU A 68 -7.74 5.93 10.85
C GLU A 68 -7.17 4.90 9.85
N ALA A 69 -6.68 5.38 8.69
CA ALA A 69 -6.04 4.53 7.68
C ALA A 69 -4.55 4.21 7.97
N GLY A 70 -3.97 4.83 9.00
CA GLY A 70 -2.54 4.76 9.31
C GLY A 70 -1.66 5.37 8.21
N VAL A 71 -2.19 6.34 7.47
CA VAL A 71 -1.43 7.16 6.52
C VAL A 71 -0.73 8.24 7.34
N PRO A 72 0.61 8.34 7.30
CA PRO A 72 1.29 9.44 7.96
C PRO A 72 0.84 10.75 7.33
N VAL A 73 0.55 11.76 8.16
CA VAL A 73 0.29 13.12 7.70
C VAL A 73 1.62 13.67 7.22
N LEU A 74 1.97 13.43 5.96
CA LEU A 74 3.18 13.96 5.35
C LEU A 74 2.95 15.44 5.04
N GLU A 75 3.58 16.31 5.83
CA GLU A 75 4.20 17.51 5.28
C GLU A 75 5.24 17.02 4.27
N GLU A 76 5.32 17.65 3.11
CA GLU A 76 6.18 17.26 1.99
C GLU A 76 7.64 17.13 2.43
N VAL A 77 8.09 15.92 2.78
CA VAL A 77 9.51 15.62 2.94
C VAL A 77 9.94 14.80 1.74
N ASP A 78 10.53 15.52 0.79
CA ASP A 78 11.27 14.99 -0.34
C ASP A 78 12.46 14.17 0.18
N PHE A 79 12.26 12.86 0.36
CA PHE A 79 13.38 11.96 0.60
C PHE A 79 14.03 11.64 -0.75
N GLY A 80 14.83 12.59 -1.23
CA GLY A 80 15.86 12.36 -2.22
C GLY A 80 16.85 11.34 -1.67
N SER A 81 16.65 10.06 -2.00
CA SER A 81 17.57 9.00 -1.59
C SER A 81 18.79 9.03 -2.51
N SER A 82 19.82 9.73 -2.07
CA SER A 82 21.16 9.66 -2.65
C SER A 82 21.70 8.25 -2.41
N VAL A 83 21.72 7.43 -3.46
CA VAL A 83 22.25 6.07 -3.44
C VAL A 83 23.73 6.14 -3.11
N SER A 84 24.07 5.82 -1.86
CA SER A 84 25.45 5.60 -1.46
C SER A 84 25.85 4.20 -1.92
N SER A 85 26.81 4.14 -2.83
CA SER A 85 27.43 2.95 -3.41
C SER A 85 28.33 2.22 -2.41
N SER A 86 27.80 1.88 -1.23
CA SER A 86 28.45 1.06 -0.22
C SER A 86 27.75 -0.29 -0.12
N ASN A 87 28.51 -1.39 -0.08
CA ASN A 87 27.98 -2.71 0.24
C ASN A 87 27.35 -2.67 1.65
N VAL A 88 26.16 -3.27 1.78
CA VAL A 88 25.42 -3.35 3.04
C VAL A 88 25.24 -4.83 3.39
N ILE A 89 25.47 -5.18 4.66
CA ILE A 89 25.25 -6.53 5.17
C ILE A 89 23.76 -6.68 5.52
N CYS A 90 23.13 -7.73 5.01
CA CYS A 90 21.74 -8.05 5.34
C CYS A 90 21.63 -8.64 6.75
N ASP A 91 20.78 -8.08 7.61
CA ASP A 91 20.61 -8.57 8.99
C ASP A 91 19.94 -9.96 9.11
N ILE A 92 19.43 -10.52 8.01
CA ILE A 92 18.76 -11.84 7.98
C ILE A 92 19.70 -12.94 7.49
N CYS A 93 20.26 -12.78 6.29
CA CYS A 93 21.16 -13.80 5.72
C CYS A 93 22.65 -13.54 6.04
N ILE A 94 22.99 -12.38 6.60
CA ILE A 94 24.36 -11.97 6.93
C ILE A 94 25.29 -11.90 5.69
N GLU A 95 24.71 -11.80 4.49
CA GLU A 95 25.44 -11.65 3.23
C GLU A 95 25.61 -10.18 2.85
N GLU A 96 26.73 -9.87 2.19
CA GLU A 96 26.94 -8.55 1.57
C GLU A 96 26.09 -8.43 0.30
N ALA A 97 25.33 -7.35 0.21
CA ALA A 97 24.55 -7.00 -0.97
C ALA A 97 24.88 -5.57 -1.40
N ALA A 98 24.84 -5.34 -2.72
CA ALA A 98 25.01 -4.00 -3.26
C ALA A 98 23.88 -3.09 -2.75
N GLY A 99 24.14 -1.78 -2.60
CA GLY A 99 23.09 -0.83 -2.19
C GLY A 99 21.84 -0.83 -3.09
N SER A 100 21.96 -1.29 -4.34
CA SER A 100 20.83 -1.50 -5.27
C SER A 100 20.00 -2.77 -5.01
N GLU A 101 20.55 -3.73 -4.28
CA GLU A 101 19.94 -5.02 -3.97
C GLU A 101 19.42 -5.09 -2.52
N VAL A 102 19.44 -3.96 -1.83
CA VAL A 102 19.04 -3.82 -0.44
C VAL A 102 17.96 -2.76 -0.37
N THR A 103 16.88 -3.06 0.37
CA THR A 103 15.88 -2.06 0.68
C THR A 103 15.92 -1.71 2.16
N LYS A 104 16.11 -0.41 2.41
CA LYS A 104 16.13 0.19 3.74
C LYS A 104 14.73 0.62 4.17
N MET A 105 14.46 0.39 5.44
CA MET A 105 13.19 0.71 6.08
C MET A 105 13.27 2.03 6.84
N ASP A 106 12.12 2.65 7.11
CA ASP A 106 12.04 3.87 7.94
C ASP A 106 12.62 3.67 9.35
N CYS A 107 12.63 2.42 9.85
CA CYS A 107 13.24 2.06 11.14
C CYS A 107 14.76 1.87 11.06
N GLY A 108 15.39 2.17 9.91
CA GLY A 108 16.84 2.11 9.73
C GLY A 108 17.40 0.74 9.35
N HIS A 109 16.63 -0.34 9.50
CA HIS A 109 17.06 -1.70 9.15
C HIS A 109 17.12 -1.91 7.64
N CYS A 110 18.08 -2.72 7.19
CA CYS A 110 18.35 -3.01 5.80
C CYS A 110 18.33 -4.53 5.58
N PHE A 111 17.60 -4.97 4.56
CA PHE A 111 17.58 -6.38 4.17
C PHE A 111 17.73 -6.51 2.65
N CYS A 112 18.39 -7.57 2.21
CA CYS A 112 18.51 -7.86 0.79
C CYS A 112 17.12 -8.18 0.19
N ASN A 113 16.96 -7.90 -1.09
CA ASN A 113 15.70 -8.10 -1.81
C ASN A 113 15.27 -9.58 -1.86
N GLY A 114 16.22 -10.52 -1.73
CA GLY A 114 15.94 -11.95 -1.58
C GLY A 114 15.16 -12.26 -0.30
N CYS A 115 15.68 -11.84 0.85
CA CYS A 115 15.00 -12.02 2.14
C CYS A 115 13.65 -11.30 2.20
N TRP A 116 13.52 -10.15 1.54
CA TRP A 116 12.22 -9.47 1.39
C TRP A 116 11.22 -10.30 0.61
N THR A 117 11.66 -10.85 -0.53
CA THR A 117 10.81 -11.67 -1.40
C THR A 117 10.30 -12.90 -0.67
N ASP A 118 11.18 -13.62 0.02
CA ASP A 118 10.81 -14.81 0.79
C ASP A 118 9.79 -14.48 1.89
N HIS A 119 10.01 -13.38 2.62
CA HIS A 119 9.07 -12.90 3.63
C HIS A 119 7.68 -12.65 3.04
N PHE A 120 7.61 -11.95 1.92
CA PHE A 120 6.35 -11.62 1.27
C PHE A 120 5.64 -12.88 0.78
N ILE A 121 6.36 -13.83 0.20
CA ILE A 121 5.79 -15.12 -0.24
C ILE A 121 5.16 -15.85 0.93
N VAL A 122 5.88 -15.98 2.06
CA VAL A 122 5.36 -16.64 3.26
C VAL A 122 4.11 -15.91 3.78
N LYS A 123 4.18 -14.58 3.93
CA LYS A 123 3.05 -13.79 4.48
C LYS A 123 1.82 -13.79 3.57
N ILE A 124 2.01 -13.79 2.26
CA ILE A 124 0.92 -13.91 1.29
C ILE A 124 0.29 -15.30 1.38
N LYS A 125 1.10 -16.36 1.48
CA LYS A 125 0.60 -17.74 1.69
C LYS A 125 -0.18 -17.89 3.00
N GLU A 126 0.20 -17.15 4.05
CA GLU A 126 -0.54 -17.04 5.31
C GLU A 126 -1.80 -16.16 5.22
N GLY A 127 -2.16 -15.65 4.03
CA GLY A 127 -3.34 -14.82 3.81
C GLY A 127 -3.17 -13.33 4.13
N GLN A 128 -1.95 -12.88 4.48
CA GLN A 128 -1.65 -11.50 4.82
C GLN A 128 -1.20 -10.71 3.57
N SER A 129 -2.11 -10.44 2.63
CA SER A 129 -1.79 -9.69 1.40
C SER A 129 -2.01 -8.18 1.50
N LYS A 130 -2.85 -7.73 2.44
CA LYS A 130 -3.23 -6.31 2.57
C LYS A 130 -2.28 -5.50 3.47
N ARG A 131 -1.72 -6.13 4.51
CA ARG A 131 -0.84 -5.50 5.51
C ARG A 131 0.19 -6.53 5.97
N ILE A 132 1.43 -6.41 5.51
CA ILE A 132 2.52 -7.30 5.93
C ILE A 132 3.32 -6.59 7.02
N ARG A 133 3.35 -7.17 8.22
CA ARG A 133 4.15 -6.61 9.30
C ARG A 133 5.63 -7.00 9.12
N ARG A 134 6.49 -6.16 9.69
CA ARG A 134 7.95 -6.33 9.68
C ARG A 134 8.38 -7.57 10.45
N PHE A 135 9.61 -8.01 10.19
CA PHE A 135 10.30 -9.03 10.98
C PHE A 135 10.51 -8.61 12.45
N HIS A 136 10.58 -7.32 12.75
CA HIS A 136 10.70 -6.81 14.13
C HIS A 136 9.40 -6.22 14.69
N ARG A 137 9.19 -6.45 15.99
CA ARG A 137 7.99 -6.07 16.78
C ARG A 137 7.89 -4.57 17.09
N ILE A 138 8.40 -3.71 16.21
CA ILE A 138 8.33 -2.26 16.36
C ILE A 138 7.47 -1.68 15.23
N GLY A 139 6.20 -1.47 15.57
CA GLY A 139 5.40 -0.31 15.20
C GLY A 139 4.94 -0.12 13.75
N SER A 140 5.80 -0.25 12.73
CA SER A 140 5.39 0.12 11.37
C SER A 140 5.12 -1.08 10.45
N VAL A 141 4.12 -0.90 9.59
CA VAL A 141 3.57 -1.91 8.68
C VAL A 141 4.18 -1.69 7.32
N ILE A 142 4.73 -2.73 6.70
CA ILE A 142 5.12 -2.68 5.29
C ILE A 142 3.85 -2.90 4.50
N ARG A 143 3.49 -1.93 3.67
CA ARG A 143 2.43 -2.15 2.71
C ARG A 143 3.10 -2.77 1.49
N PHE A 144 2.50 -3.83 0.96
CA PHE A 144 2.99 -4.55 -0.23
C PHE A 144 3.27 -3.62 -1.43
N TRP A 145 2.73 -2.40 -1.40
CA TRP A 145 2.84 -1.38 -2.44
C TRP A 145 3.92 -0.33 -2.18
N ASP A 146 4.67 -0.41 -1.07
CA ASP A 146 5.79 0.51 -0.79
C ASP A 146 7.03 0.23 -1.67
N PHE A 147 6.98 -0.81 -2.51
CA PHE A 147 8.10 -1.37 -3.28
C PHE A 147 7.89 -1.38 -4.80
N ARG A 148 6.92 -0.62 -5.34
CA ARG A 148 6.75 -0.47 -6.79
C ARG A 148 6.47 0.96 -7.20
#